data_AF-A0AAD7NMH4-F1
#
_entry.id   AF-A0AAD7NMH4-F1
#
_cell.length_a   1.000
_cell.length_b   1.000
_cell.length_c   1.000
_cell.angle_alpha   90.00
_cell.angle_beta   90.00
_cell.angle_gamma   90.00
#
_symmetry.space_group_name_H-M   'P 1'
#
loop_
_entity.id
_entity.type
_entity.pdbx_description
1 polymer ?
#
loop_
_entity_poly.entity_id
_entity_poly.type
_entity_poly.pdbx_seq_one_letter_code
_entity_poly.pdbx_strand_id
1 'polypeptide(L)'
;FLHLATADGPGLAMIDGLVSHTGAYGCRLFCPVKSRRKPHGSTHYPALLKPNNYAVAGCDHPDVSARNLPPSSPEEYLKALFTIIDAKNDNQHAKRRLGTGIAKPTLFSALPRTFPVPQCFGANIMHLILNIFELFTSLWRGTINCD
;
A
#
# COMPACT_ATOMS: atom_id res chain seq x y z
N PHE A 1 -12.64 21.50 -10.48
CA PHE A 1 -12.82 20.06 -10.28
C PHE A 1 -11.45 19.43 -10.47
N LEU A 2 -10.97 18.70 -9.46
CA LEU A 2 -9.70 17.98 -9.49
C LEU A 2 -9.97 16.57 -10.03
N HIS A 3 -9.38 16.26 -11.18
CA HIS A 3 -9.52 14.94 -11.80
C HIS A 3 -8.52 13.96 -11.18
N LEU A 4 -7.22 14.24 -11.30
CA LEU A 4 -6.17 13.33 -10.83
C LEU A 4 -5.07 14.12 -10.13
N ALA A 5 -4.74 13.72 -8.90
CA ALA A 5 -3.62 14.20 -8.14
C ALA A 5 -2.44 13.25 -8.33
N THR A 6 -1.41 13.71 -9.05
CA THR A 6 -0.18 12.96 -9.29
C THR A 6 0.95 13.53 -8.45
N ALA A 7 1.89 12.67 -8.06
CA ALA A 7 3.12 13.03 -7.37
C ALA A 7 4.14 11.90 -7.54
N ASP A 8 5.40 12.17 -7.21
CA ASP A 8 6.41 11.13 -7.05
C ASP A 8 6.13 10.27 -5.81
N GLY A 9 6.94 9.24 -5.53
CA GLY A 9 6.69 8.36 -4.39
C GLY A 9 6.59 9.09 -3.04
N PRO A 10 7.56 9.96 -2.69
CA PRO A 10 7.49 10.78 -1.49
C PRO A 10 6.29 11.74 -1.47
N GLY A 11 6.02 12.46 -2.56
CA GLY A 11 4.91 13.38 -2.66
C GLY A 11 3.56 12.66 -2.56
N LEU A 12 3.42 11.50 -3.20
CA LEU A 12 2.20 10.69 -3.15
C LEU A 12 1.93 10.23 -1.71
N ALA A 13 2.97 9.79 -1.01
CA ALA A 13 2.88 9.41 0.40
C ALA A 13 2.42 10.54 1.32
N MET A 14 2.75 11.78 0.96
CA MET A 14 2.33 12.95 1.72
C MET A 14 0.85 13.27 1.51
N ILE A 15 0.36 13.09 0.28
CA ILE A 15 -1.00 13.47 -0.12
C ILE A 15 -2.03 12.35 0.03
N ASP A 16 -1.68 11.08 -0.14
CA ASP A 16 -2.63 9.96 -0.11
C ASP A 16 -3.07 9.56 1.31
N GLY A 17 -2.20 9.81 2.30
CA GLY A 17 -2.41 9.40 3.69
C GLY A 17 -2.32 7.88 3.92
N LEU A 18 -1.87 7.10 2.93
CA LEU A 18 -1.74 5.65 3.00
C LEU A 18 -0.35 5.25 3.53
N VAL A 19 -0.24 4.02 4.01
CA VAL A 19 1.05 3.45 4.45
C VAL A 19 1.97 3.18 3.25
N SER A 20 3.27 3.17 3.52
CA SER A 20 4.27 2.86 2.49
C SER A 20 4.21 1.41 2.02
N HIS A 21 4.96 1.13 0.95
CA HIS A 21 5.09 -0.20 0.33
C HIS A 21 5.57 -1.29 1.32
N THR A 22 6.18 -0.89 2.43
CA THR A 22 6.62 -1.77 3.53
C THR A 22 5.51 -2.17 4.51
N GLY A 23 4.30 -1.63 4.35
CA GLY A 23 3.14 -1.92 5.20
C GLY A 23 2.35 -3.15 4.76
N ALA A 24 1.50 -3.66 5.66
CA ALA A 24 0.63 -4.81 5.38
C ALA A 24 -0.35 -4.56 4.23
N TYR A 25 -0.70 -3.30 3.97
CA TYR A 25 -1.47 -2.87 2.79
C TYR A 25 -0.72 -1.73 2.11
N GLY A 26 0.36 -2.06 1.41
CA GLY A 26 1.30 -1.08 0.84
C GLY A 26 0.86 -0.44 -0.48
N CYS A 27 -0.30 -0.82 -1.02
CA CYS A 27 -0.81 -0.26 -2.27
C CYS A 27 -1.28 1.18 -2.04
N ARG A 28 -0.65 2.13 -2.74
CA ARG A 28 -1.00 3.56 -2.70
C ARG A 28 -2.34 3.93 -3.37
N LEU A 29 -3.13 2.93 -3.73
CA LEU A 29 -4.48 3.09 -4.29
C LEU A 29 -5.54 2.44 -3.41
N PHE A 30 -5.19 2.05 -2.17
CA PHE A 30 -6.08 1.35 -1.24
C PHE A 30 -6.64 0.03 -1.82
N CYS A 31 -5.78 -0.75 -2.48
CA CYS A 31 -6.13 -2.11 -2.87
C CYS A 31 -6.25 -2.99 -1.63
N PRO A 32 -7.28 -3.85 -1.52
CA PRO A 32 -7.47 -4.72 -0.36
C PRO A 32 -6.53 -5.95 -0.36
N VAL A 33 -5.63 -6.06 -1.35
CA VAL A 33 -4.62 -7.12 -1.37
C VAL A 33 -3.58 -6.87 -0.29
N LYS A 34 -3.50 -7.83 0.62
CA LYS A 34 -2.53 -7.80 1.72
C LYS A 34 -1.14 -8.20 1.23
N SER A 35 -0.13 -7.50 1.73
CA SER A 35 1.29 -7.82 1.57
C SER A 35 1.69 -8.97 2.49
N ARG A 36 2.82 -9.62 2.17
CA ARG A 36 3.42 -10.69 2.97
C ARG A 36 4.52 -10.14 3.87
N ARG A 37 4.53 -10.49 5.15
CA ARG A 37 5.57 -10.07 6.10
C ARG A 37 6.82 -10.95 5.99
N LYS A 38 8.01 -10.37 5.98
CA LYS A 38 9.25 -11.16 6.07
C LYS A 38 9.26 -12.00 7.35
N PRO A 39 9.59 -13.30 7.30
CA PRO A 39 9.80 -14.09 8.51
C PRO A 39 10.81 -13.39 9.42
N HIS A 40 10.54 -13.33 10.72
CA HIS A 40 11.40 -12.67 11.71
C HIS A 40 11.64 -11.15 11.51
N GLY A 41 10.91 -10.50 10.59
CA GLY A 41 10.98 -9.07 10.32
C GLY A 41 9.65 -8.34 10.55
N SER A 42 9.71 -7.01 10.53
CA SER A 42 8.53 -6.13 10.59
C SER A 42 8.06 -5.66 9.20
N THR A 43 8.95 -5.74 8.20
CA THR A 43 8.69 -5.29 6.82
C THR A 43 7.77 -6.24 6.08
N HIS A 44 6.78 -5.66 5.39
CA HIS A 44 5.93 -6.37 4.46
C HIS A 44 6.34 -6.07 3.01
N TYR A 45 6.11 -7.03 2.14
CA TYR A 45 6.45 -6.96 0.73
C TYR A 45 5.22 -7.35 -0.11
N PRO A 46 4.95 -6.65 -1.21
CA PRO A 46 3.84 -6.96 -2.10
C PRO A 46 4.17 -8.20 -2.93
N ALA A 47 3.88 -9.38 -2.38
CA ALA A 47 4.09 -10.67 -3.04
C ALA A 47 2.75 -11.34 -3.31
N LEU A 48 2.33 -11.35 -4.58
CA LEU A 48 1.07 -11.96 -5.00
C LEU A 48 1.11 -13.49 -4.84
N LEU A 49 2.24 -14.11 -5.18
CA LEU A 49 2.47 -15.54 -4.97
C LEU A 49 2.95 -15.81 -3.55
N LYS A 50 2.52 -16.93 -2.97
CA LYS A 50 2.92 -17.42 -1.66
C LYS A 50 4.31 -18.04 -1.78
N PRO A 51 5.31 -17.54 -1.03
CA PRO A 51 6.62 -18.17 -1.03
C PRO A 51 6.56 -19.61 -0.52
N ASN A 52 7.52 -20.43 -0.95
CA ASN A 52 7.66 -21.79 -0.44
C ASN A 52 7.92 -21.78 1.07
N ASN A 53 7.35 -22.75 1.79
CA ASN A 53 7.48 -22.89 3.25
C ASN A 53 7.08 -21.63 4.05
N TYR A 54 6.11 -20.86 3.54
CA TYR A 54 5.67 -19.61 4.16
C TYR A 54 4.37 -19.79 4.98
N ALA A 55 4.45 -19.58 6.29
CA ALA A 55 3.32 -19.69 7.21
C ALA A 55 3.30 -18.55 8.26
N VAL A 56 3.59 -17.32 7.84
CA VAL A 56 3.58 -16.17 8.76
C VAL A 56 2.13 -15.75 9.06
N ALA A 57 1.74 -15.88 10.33
CA ALA A 57 0.38 -15.59 10.80
C ALA A 57 -0.10 -14.21 10.35
N GLY A 58 -1.33 -14.19 9.80
CA GLY A 58 -2.00 -12.97 9.35
C GLY A 58 -1.60 -12.49 7.94
N CYS A 59 -0.71 -13.20 7.24
CA CYS A 59 -0.34 -12.92 5.84
C CYS A 59 -0.04 -14.19 5.03
N ASP A 60 -0.55 -15.33 5.48
CA ASP A 60 -0.40 -16.67 4.92
C ASP A 60 -1.45 -17.03 3.84
N HIS A 61 -2.17 -16.03 3.34
CA HIS A 61 -3.19 -16.16 2.31
C HIS A 61 -2.67 -16.87 1.04
N PRO A 62 -3.56 -17.50 0.24
CA PRO A 62 -3.20 -18.14 -1.02
C PRO A 62 -2.63 -17.15 -2.04
N ASP A 63 -2.22 -17.70 -3.19
CA ASP A 63 -1.83 -16.89 -4.34
C ASP A 63 -2.94 -15.95 -4.78
N VAL A 64 -2.56 -14.72 -5.12
CA VAL A 64 -3.46 -13.72 -5.69
C VAL A 64 -3.12 -13.56 -7.17
N SER A 65 -4.12 -13.70 -8.04
CA SER A 65 -3.90 -13.51 -9.48
C SER A 65 -3.71 -12.04 -9.81
N ALA A 66 -2.59 -11.70 -10.45
CA ALA A 66 -2.34 -10.35 -10.95
C ALA A 66 -3.37 -9.89 -11.99
N ARG A 67 -4.05 -10.83 -12.67
CA ARG A 67 -5.08 -10.52 -13.67
C ARG A 67 -6.41 -10.08 -13.05
N ASN A 68 -6.67 -10.50 -11.80
CA ASN A 68 -7.94 -10.34 -11.12
C ASN A 68 -7.71 -9.70 -9.75
N LEU A 69 -7.06 -8.53 -9.73
CA LEU A 69 -6.91 -7.77 -8.50
C LEU A 69 -8.23 -7.10 -8.13
N PRO A 70 -8.67 -7.18 -6.86
CA PRO A 70 -9.86 -6.47 -6.41
C PRO A 70 -9.65 -4.96 -6.56
N PRO A 71 -10.66 -4.22 -7.04
CA PRO A 71 -10.58 -2.76 -7.14
C PRO A 71 -10.63 -2.13 -5.74
N SER A 72 -10.20 -0.87 -5.65
CA SER A 72 -10.43 -0.09 -4.43
C SER A 72 -11.87 0.44 -4.38
N SER A 73 -12.48 0.37 -3.20
CA SER A 73 -13.82 0.92 -2.93
C SER A 73 -13.71 2.20 -2.10
N PRO A 74 -14.31 3.32 -2.56
CA PRO A 74 -14.45 4.52 -1.74
C PRO A 74 -15.26 4.28 -0.46
N GLU A 75 -16.26 3.40 -0.48
CA GLU A 75 -17.04 3.07 0.73
C GLU A 75 -16.18 2.34 1.77
N GLU A 76 -15.37 1.38 1.34
CA GLU A 76 -14.44 0.67 2.23
C GLU A 76 -13.36 1.61 2.77
N TYR A 77 -12.87 2.52 1.93
CA TYR A 77 -11.93 3.56 2.35
C TYR A 77 -12.53 4.42 3.48
N LEU A 78 -13.76 4.90 3.32
CA LEU A 78 -14.42 5.72 4.35
C LEU A 78 -14.62 4.96 5.66
N LYS A 79 -15.05 3.69 5.60
CA LYS A 79 -15.17 2.82 6.79
C LYS A 79 -13.83 2.66 7.51
N ALA A 80 -12.76 2.41 6.75
CA ALA A 80 -11.41 2.28 7.28
C ALA A 80 -10.89 3.61 7.86
N LEU A 81 -11.22 4.74 7.23
CA LEU A 81 -10.87 6.07 7.71
C LEU A 81 -11.55 6.40 9.04
N PHE A 82 -12.85 6.14 9.18
CA PHE A 82 -13.55 6.32 10.45
C PHE A 82 -12.95 5.45 11.57
N THR A 83 -12.53 4.24 11.23
CA THR A 83 -11.80 3.38 12.17
C THR A 83 -10.51 4.06 12.63
N ILE A 84 -9.73 4.69 11.74
CA ILE A 84 -8.51 5.42 12.13
C ILE A 84 -8.83 6.64 13.01
N ILE A 85 -9.83 7.44 12.63
CA ILE A 85 -10.19 8.68 13.34
C ILE A 85 -10.69 8.40 14.77
N ASP A 86 -11.39 7.28 15.00
CA ASP A 86 -11.88 6.88 16.32
C ASP A 86 -10.75 6.41 17.28
N ALA A 87 -9.49 6.33 16.83
CA ALA A 87 -8.41 5.82 17.67
C ALA A 87 -8.13 6.77 18.84
N LYS A 88 -8.21 6.27 20.08
CA LYS A 88 -8.07 7.10 21.30
C LYS A 88 -6.63 7.30 21.77
N ASN A 89 -5.69 6.51 21.24
CA ASN A 89 -4.28 6.58 21.58
C ASN A 89 -3.41 5.98 20.46
N ASP A 90 -2.10 6.21 20.56
CA ASP A 90 -1.11 5.80 19.55
C ASP A 90 -1.06 4.29 19.33
N ASN A 91 -1.28 3.48 20.38
CA ASN A 91 -1.29 2.03 20.27
C ASN A 91 -2.49 1.53 19.46
N GLN A 92 -3.67 2.10 19.71
CA GLN A 92 -4.87 1.81 18.92
C GLN A 92 -4.69 2.28 17.47
N HIS A 93 -4.14 3.48 17.28
CA HIS A 93 -3.85 4.02 15.96
C HIS A 93 -2.87 3.12 15.19
N ALA A 94 -1.78 2.69 15.80
CA ALA A 94 -0.80 1.79 15.17
C ALA A 94 -1.41 0.44 14.77
N LYS A 95 -2.25 -0.15 15.63
CA LYS A 95 -2.95 -1.42 15.34
C LYS A 95 -3.96 -1.25 14.21
N ARG A 96 -4.74 -0.17 14.20
CA ARG A 96 -5.72 0.14 13.17
C ARG A 96 -5.04 0.46 11.84
N ARG A 97 -3.97 1.27 11.85
CA ARG A 97 -3.12 1.57 10.68
C ARG A 97 -2.56 0.31 10.03
N LEU A 98 -2.10 -0.66 10.84
CA LEU A 98 -1.62 -1.95 10.32
C LEU A 98 -2.75 -2.74 9.63
N GLY A 99 -3.97 -2.67 10.16
CA GLY A 99 -5.12 -3.39 9.63
C GLY A 99 -5.81 -2.72 8.42
N THR A 100 -5.70 -1.39 8.29
CA THR A 100 -6.38 -0.63 7.21
C THR A 100 -5.45 -0.14 6.12
N GLY A 101 -4.16 0.01 6.39
CA GLY A 101 -3.24 0.67 5.47
C GLY A 101 -3.39 2.19 5.38
N ILE A 102 -4.21 2.82 6.24
CA ILE A 102 -4.36 4.27 6.30
C ILE A 102 -3.53 4.79 7.47
N ALA A 103 -2.57 5.67 7.18
CA ALA A 103 -1.70 6.29 8.17
C ALA A 103 -2.27 7.60 8.74
N LYS A 104 -3.03 8.34 7.92
CA LYS A 104 -3.67 9.60 8.30
C LYS A 104 -4.81 9.92 7.31
N PRO A 105 -5.79 10.75 7.68
CA PRO A 105 -6.72 11.34 6.72
C PRO A 105 -5.98 12.16 5.66
N THR A 106 -6.45 12.10 4.42
CA THR A 106 -5.94 12.96 3.35
C THR A 106 -6.65 14.31 3.34
N LEU A 107 -5.91 15.38 3.04
CA LEU A 107 -6.49 16.71 2.80
C LEU A 107 -7.45 16.70 1.60
N PHE A 108 -7.27 15.76 0.65
CA PHE A 108 -8.12 15.64 -0.54
C PHE A 108 -9.55 15.23 -0.20
N SER A 109 -9.79 14.61 0.97
CA SER A 109 -11.14 14.32 1.47
C SER A 109 -11.95 15.59 1.76
N ALA A 110 -11.30 16.75 1.96
CA ALA A 110 -11.96 18.02 2.21
C ALA A 110 -12.25 18.83 0.92
N LEU A 111 -11.79 18.37 -0.25
CA LEU A 111 -11.97 19.12 -1.49
C LEU A 111 -13.42 18.94 -2.01
N PRO A 112 -14.13 20.03 -2.34
CA PRO A 112 -15.55 19.96 -2.70
C PRO A 112 -15.81 19.41 -4.11
N ARG A 113 -14.79 19.38 -4.98
CA ARG A 113 -14.89 18.95 -6.38
C ARG A 113 -13.69 18.08 -6.75
N THR A 114 -13.70 16.81 -6.37
CA THR A 114 -12.68 15.80 -6.68
C THR A 114 -13.35 14.46 -7.02
N PHE A 115 -12.65 13.56 -7.73
CA PHE A 115 -13.05 12.15 -7.71
C PHE A 115 -12.98 11.59 -6.27
N PRO A 116 -13.75 10.53 -5.96
CA PRO A 116 -13.74 9.93 -4.63
C PRO A 116 -12.33 9.50 -4.21
N VAL A 117 -11.98 9.73 -2.95
CA VAL A 117 -10.74 9.18 -2.39
C VAL A 117 -10.89 7.66 -2.25
N PRO A 118 -9.89 6.85 -2.64
CA PRO A 118 -8.55 7.21 -3.13
C PRO A 118 -8.42 7.23 -4.67
N GLN A 119 -9.52 7.13 -5.42
CA GLN A 119 -9.53 7.11 -6.90
C GLN A 119 -9.05 8.42 -7.54
N CYS A 120 -9.02 9.53 -6.77
CA CYS A 120 -8.42 10.79 -7.21
C CYS A 120 -6.89 10.78 -7.25
N PHE A 121 -6.21 9.76 -6.73
CA PHE A 121 -4.75 9.68 -6.73
C PHE A 121 -4.21 8.92 -7.93
N GLY A 122 -3.19 9.48 -8.57
CA GLY A 122 -2.40 8.78 -9.57
C GLY A 122 -1.50 7.74 -8.91
N ALA A 123 -1.41 6.56 -9.51
CA ALA A 123 -0.44 5.55 -9.11
C ALA A 123 0.99 6.11 -9.20
N ASN A 124 1.86 5.74 -8.26
CA ASN A 124 3.30 6.06 -8.36
C ASN A 124 3.98 5.14 -9.38
N ILE A 125 4.00 5.55 -10.66
CA ILE A 125 4.70 4.83 -11.74
C ILE A 125 6.18 5.24 -11.81
N MET A 126 6.57 6.38 -11.24
CA MET A 126 7.94 6.88 -11.35
C MET A 126 8.98 5.92 -10.74
N HIS A 127 8.70 5.33 -9.58
CA HIS A 127 9.61 4.36 -8.97
C HIS A 127 9.66 3.04 -9.74
N LEU A 128 8.61 2.67 -10.46
CA LEU A 128 8.61 1.46 -11.27
C LEU A 128 9.72 1.53 -12.32
N ILE A 129 9.84 2.65 -13.04
CA ILE A 129 10.81 2.80 -14.12
C ILE A 129 12.25 2.76 -13.59
N LEU A 130 12.53 3.44 -12.47
CA LEU A 130 13.87 3.46 -11.86
C LEU A 130 14.23 2.11 -11.24
N ASN A 131 13.32 1.51 -10.48
CA ASN A 131 13.56 0.24 -9.79
C ASN A 131 13.73 -0.91 -10.78
N ILE A 132 12.98 -0.93 -11.90
CA ILE A 132 13.13 -1.96 -12.94
C ILE A 132 14.58 -1.98 -13.42
N PHE A 133 15.14 -0.84 -13.83
CA PHE A 133 16.49 -0.83 -14.38
C PHE A 133 17.54 -1.34 -13.38
N GLU A 134 17.46 -0.90 -12.12
CA GLU A 134 18.39 -1.32 -11.06
C GLU A 134 18.26 -2.81 -10.72
N LEU A 135 17.02 -3.29 -10.53
CA LEU A 135 16.75 -4.70 -10.21
C LEU A 135 17.19 -5.63 -11.34
N PHE A 136 16.84 -5.32 -12.60
CA PHE A 136 17.24 -6.15 -13.74
C PHE A 136 18.75 -6.13 -13.95
N THR A 137 19.40 -4.97 -13.78
CA THR A 137 20.86 -4.88 -13.87
C THR A 137 21.54 -5.72 -12.78
N SER A 138 21.07 -5.63 -11.54
CA SER A 138 21.62 -6.42 -10.43
C SER A 138 21.38 -7.91 -10.62
N LEU A 139 20.19 -8.28 -11.12
CA LEU A 139 19.84 -9.67 -11.42
C LEU A 139 20.77 -10.24 -12.50
N TRP A 140 20.92 -9.54 -13.62
CA TRP A 140 21.76 -9.99 -14.74
C TRP A 140 23.24 -10.03 -14.40
N ARG A 141 23.71 -9.16 -13.51
CA ARG A 141 25.09 -9.16 -13.03
C ARG A 141 25.35 -10.14 -11.89
N GLY A 142 24.31 -10.79 -11.35
CA GLY A 142 24.43 -11.68 -10.20
C GLY A 142 24.84 -10.95 -8.91
N THR A 143 24.50 -9.67 -8.77
CA THR A 143 24.87 -8.84 -7.61
C THR A 143 23.70 -8.57 -6.67
N ILE A 144 22.57 -9.29 -6.83
CA ILE A 144 21.46 -9.22 -5.88
C ILE A 144 21.87 -9.90 -4.58
N ASN A 145 21.83 -9.14 -3.49
CA ASN A 145 21.95 -9.70 -2.15
C ASN A 145 20.66 -10.45 -1.81
N CYS A 146 20.79 -11.72 -1.46
CA CYS A 146 19.70 -12.51 -0.89
C CYS A 146 19.76 -12.37 0.62
N ASP A 147 18.66 -11.92 1.23
CA ASP A 147 18.47 -11.96 2.68
C ASP A 147 17.71 -13.22 3.13
#